data_AF-A0A2S4PXR8-F1
#
_entry.id   AF-A0A2S4PXR8-F1
#
_cell.length_a   1.000
_cell.length_b   1.000
_cell.length_c   1.000
_cell.angle_alpha   90.00
_cell.angle_beta   90.00
_cell.angle_gamma   90.00
#
_symmetry.space_group_name_H-M   'P 1'
#
loop_
_entity.id
_entity.type
_entity.pdbx_description
1 polymer ?
#
loop_
_entity_poly.entity_id
_entity_poly.type
_entity_poly.pdbx_seq_one_letter_code
_entity_poly.pdbx_strand_id
1 'polypeptide(L)'
;MQVNVGKCSSAHDIALFYAHKNNIDVLLIQKPWIYTDLANRKTKLHRDFEAFSPISTWNSRPRFFTYIRKKSGLRPFQVASDLSKDIVQIVITCGNHKKFSICNIYNAPTGLVDAGVGLSTLLDCTEIHFFIGGDFNL
;
A
#
# COMPACT_ATOMS: atom_id res chain seq x y z
N MET A 1 -10.78 0.86 -0.45
CA MET A 1 -10.65 1.53 -1.78
C MET A 1 -9.28 1.23 -2.35
N GLN A 2 -9.17 1.03 -3.66
CA GLN A 2 -7.89 0.85 -4.35
C GLN A 2 -7.83 1.78 -5.55
N VAL A 3 -6.66 2.39 -5.81
CA VAL A 3 -6.44 3.23 -6.99
C VAL A 3 -4.95 3.36 -7.33
N ASN A 4 -4.64 3.30 -8.63
CA ASN A 4 -3.34 3.70 -9.16
C ASN A 4 -3.36 5.19 -9.50
N VAL A 5 -2.47 5.99 -8.90
CA VAL A 5 -2.46 7.46 -9.06
C VAL A 5 -1.41 7.95 -10.05
N GLY A 6 -0.72 7.06 -10.75
CA GLY A 6 0.17 7.42 -11.87
C GLY A 6 1.31 8.38 -11.50
N LYS A 7 1.77 8.36 -10.24
CA LYS A 7 2.73 9.30 -9.64
C LYS A 7 2.24 10.76 -9.61
N CYS A 8 0.96 11.01 -9.89
CA CYS A 8 0.39 12.35 -9.96
C CYS A 8 0.04 12.88 -8.56
N SER A 9 0.57 14.06 -8.24
CA SER A 9 0.38 14.72 -6.94
C SER A 9 -1.10 14.98 -6.64
N SER A 10 -1.84 15.57 -7.59
CA SER A 10 -3.26 15.90 -7.43
C SER A 10 -4.13 14.65 -7.38
N ALA A 11 -3.86 13.63 -8.19
CA ALA A 11 -4.60 12.37 -8.14
C ALA A 11 -4.43 11.67 -6.77
N HIS A 12 -3.23 11.74 -6.19
CA HIS A 12 -2.98 11.20 -4.85
C HIS A 12 -3.74 11.97 -3.76
N ASP A 13 -3.74 13.31 -3.82
CA ASP A 13 -4.52 14.14 -2.89
C ASP A 13 -6.03 13.88 -3.02
N ILE A 14 -6.54 13.77 -4.24
CA ILE A 14 -7.94 13.44 -4.55
C ILE A 14 -8.33 12.08 -3.97
N ALA A 15 -7.46 11.06 -4.10
CA ALA A 15 -7.70 9.73 -3.56
C ALA A 15 -7.81 9.75 -2.02
N LEU A 16 -6.93 10.47 -1.34
CA LEU A 16 -6.99 10.64 0.12
C LEU A 16 -8.26 11.40 0.55
N PHE A 17 -8.62 12.46 -0.17
CA PHE A 17 -9.83 13.23 0.09
C PHE A 17 -11.11 12.38 -0.08
N TYR A 18 -11.24 11.63 -1.17
CA TYR A 18 -12.41 10.77 -1.38
C TYR A 18 -12.43 9.60 -0.41
N ALA A 19 -11.28 9.02 -0.04
CA ALA A 19 -11.23 8.01 1.02
C ALA A 19 -11.77 8.58 2.33
N HIS A 20 -11.30 9.78 2.72
CA HIS A 20 -11.82 10.49 3.91
C HIS A 20 -13.33 10.68 3.83
N LYS A 21 -13.81 11.35 2.77
CA LYS A 21 -15.21 11.74 2.55
C LYS A 21 -16.17 10.55 2.54
N ASN A 22 -15.75 9.41 2.01
CA ASN A 22 -16.58 8.20 1.90
C ASN A 22 -16.38 7.21 3.06
N ASN A 23 -15.80 7.65 4.19
CA ASN A 23 -15.56 6.79 5.35
C ASN A 23 -14.81 5.49 5.03
N ILE A 24 -13.88 5.53 4.06
CA ILE A 24 -13.04 4.39 3.74
C ILE A 24 -11.97 4.22 4.82
N ASP A 25 -11.88 3.01 5.38
CA ASP A 25 -10.89 2.69 6.41
C ASP A 25 -9.55 2.24 5.86
N VAL A 26 -9.54 1.56 4.71
CA VAL A 26 -8.32 1.04 4.07
C VAL A 26 -8.26 1.53 2.63
N LEU A 27 -7.18 2.26 2.30
CA LEU A 27 -6.88 2.77 0.98
C LEU A 27 -5.56 2.19 0.47
N LEU A 28 -5.60 1.52 -0.68
CA LEU A 28 -4.44 0.97 -1.37
C LEU A 28 -4.08 1.87 -2.56
N ILE A 29 -2.91 2.52 -2.53
CA ILE A 29 -2.43 3.42 -3.58
C ILE A 29 -1.29 2.76 -4.34
N GLN A 30 -1.37 2.66 -5.67
CA GLN A 30 -0.25 2.26 -6.53
C GLN A 30 0.31 3.46 -7.30
N LYS A 31 1.60 3.37 -7.68
CA LYS A 31 2.39 4.46 -8.26
C LYS A 31 2.16 5.77 -7.47
N PRO A 32 2.47 5.81 -6.17
CA PRO A 32 2.26 6.99 -5.34
C PRO A 32 3.06 8.18 -5.89
N TRP A 33 2.53 9.40 -5.72
CA TRP A 33 3.39 10.57 -5.73
C TRP A 33 4.29 10.53 -4.49
N ILE A 34 5.58 10.75 -4.70
CA ILE A 34 6.56 10.97 -3.63
C ILE A 34 7.45 12.14 -4.04
N TYR A 35 8.10 12.76 -3.05
CA TYR A 35 9.11 13.77 -3.31
C TYR A 35 10.29 13.17 -4.08
N THR A 36 10.95 13.99 -4.90
CA THR A 36 12.02 13.54 -5.81
C THR A 36 13.25 13.05 -5.06
N ASP A 37 13.59 13.71 -3.95
CA ASP A 37 14.66 13.26 -3.06
C ASP A 37 14.15 12.16 -2.11
N LEU A 38 14.65 10.95 -2.30
CA LEU A 38 14.26 9.77 -1.54
C LEU A 38 14.75 9.82 -0.08
N ALA A 39 15.87 10.52 0.21
CA ALA A 39 16.39 10.64 1.57
C ALA A 39 15.40 11.34 2.51
N ASN A 40 14.59 12.24 1.94
CA ASN A 40 13.54 12.96 2.65
C ASN A 40 12.32 12.10 3.00
N ARG A 41 12.11 10.95 2.35
CA ARG A 41 11.00 10.00 2.60
C ARG A 41 9.61 10.64 2.70
N LYS A 42 9.30 11.56 1.76
CA LYS A 42 8.05 12.33 1.74
C LYS A 42 7.07 11.80 0.69
N THR A 43 5.83 11.56 1.12
CA THR A 43 4.66 11.21 0.29
C THR A 43 3.48 12.11 0.66
N LYS A 44 2.32 11.92 0.01
CA LYS A 44 1.09 12.58 0.44
C LYS A 44 0.58 11.99 1.74
N LEU A 45 0.14 12.88 2.63
CA LEU A 45 -0.38 12.54 3.94
C LEU A 45 -1.77 13.17 4.12
N HIS A 46 -2.61 12.52 4.91
CA HIS A 46 -3.88 13.06 5.35
C HIS A 46 -3.99 12.85 6.85
N ARG A 47 -4.49 13.85 7.59
CA ARG A 47 -4.47 13.86 9.06
C ARG A 47 -5.12 12.60 9.68
N ASP A 48 -6.18 12.11 9.05
CA ASP A 48 -6.97 10.97 9.51
C ASP A 48 -6.44 9.61 9.06
N PHE A 49 -5.33 9.56 8.31
CA PHE A 49 -4.73 8.31 7.84
C PHE A 49 -3.31 8.14 8.36
N GLU A 50 -2.95 6.91 8.67
CA GLU A 50 -1.59 6.44 8.85
C GLU A 50 -1.11 5.78 7.56
N ALA A 51 0.12 6.08 7.14
CA ALA A 51 0.67 5.63 5.86
C ALA A 51 1.73 4.54 6.08
N PHE A 52 1.61 3.45 5.34
CA PHE A 52 2.49 2.29 5.36
C PHE A 52 3.20 2.18 4.01
N SER A 53 4.53 2.25 4.06
CA SER A 53 5.41 2.08 2.91
C SER A 53 5.88 0.62 2.83
N PRO A 54 6.01 0.03 1.62
CA PRO A 54 6.58 -1.30 1.48
C PRO A 54 8.04 -1.39 1.96
N ILE A 55 8.76 -0.30 1.78
CA ILE A 55 10.18 -0.16 2.15
C ILE A 55 10.36 1.03 3.09
N SER A 56 11.12 0.85 4.17
CA SER A 56 11.36 1.83 5.23
C SER A 56 12.52 2.77 4.92
N THR A 57 13.53 2.27 4.20
CA THR A 57 14.76 3.01 3.88
C THR A 57 14.65 3.87 2.63
N TRP A 58 13.70 3.57 1.73
CA TRP A 58 13.51 4.22 0.42
C TRP A 58 14.82 4.26 -0.40
N ASN A 59 15.65 3.22 -0.30
CA ASN A 59 16.78 2.99 -1.21
C ASN A 59 16.34 2.89 -2.69
N SER A 60 15.06 2.60 -2.92
CA SER A 60 14.37 2.67 -4.19
C SER A 60 13.04 3.40 -4.01
N ARG A 61 12.40 3.78 -5.12
CA ARG A 61 11.08 4.42 -5.07
C ARG A 61 10.01 3.40 -4.61
N PRO A 62 9.24 3.68 -3.54
CA PRO A 62 8.09 2.86 -3.19
C PRO A 62 7.07 2.77 -4.34
N ARG A 63 6.62 1.56 -4.65
CA ARG A 63 5.70 1.29 -5.76
C ARG A 63 4.23 1.43 -5.37
N PHE A 64 3.93 1.37 -4.07
CA PHE A 64 2.61 1.60 -3.50
C PHE A 64 2.71 2.18 -2.09
N PHE A 65 1.57 2.64 -1.56
CA PHE A 65 1.35 2.91 -0.13
C PHE A 65 0.03 2.29 0.29
N THR A 66 -0.05 1.85 1.54
CA THR A 66 -1.32 1.52 2.18
C THR A 66 -1.63 2.57 3.23
N TYR A 67 -2.84 3.12 3.20
CA TYR A 67 -3.31 4.10 4.17
C TYR A 67 -4.42 3.48 5.02
N ILE A 68 -4.27 3.54 6.34
CA ILE A 68 -5.25 3.03 7.30
C ILE A 68 -5.82 4.21 8.09
N ARG A 69 -7.15 4.29 8.15
CA ARG A 69 -7.84 5.37 8.88
C ARG A 69 -7.56 5.25 10.37
N LYS A 70 -7.05 6.32 10.96
CA LYS A 70 -6.85 6.47 12.41
C LYS A 70 -8.20 6.50 13.12
N LYS A 71 -8.25 6.00 14.36
CA LYS A 71 -9.46 6.00 15.21
C LYS A 71 -10.66 5.23 14.62
N SER A 72 -10.45 4.39 13.61
CA SER A 72 -11.46 3.45 13.07
C SER A 72 -11.66 2.20 13.96
N GLY A 73 -10.87 2.06 15.03
CA GLY A 73 -10.79 0.82 15.83
C GLY A 73 -9.90 -0.25 15.20
N LEU A 74 -9.35 -0.01 14.01
CA LEU A 74 -8.38 -0.87 13.34
C LEU A 74 -6.98 -0.67 13.93
N ARG A 75 -6.31 -1.78 14.23
CA ARG A 75 -4.91 -1.80 14.68
C ARG A 75 -4.05 -2.49 13.62
N PRO A 76 -3.44 -1.74 12.69
CA PRO A 76 -2.61 -2.31 11.64
C PRO A 76 -1.25 -2.77 12.17
N PHE A 77 -0.74 -3.86 11.62
CA PHE A 77 0.61 -4.36 11.79
C PHE A 77 1.14 -4.81 10.43
N GLN A 78 2.22 -4.19 9.98
CA GLN A 78 2.88 -4.57 8.72
C GLN A 78 3.74 -5.82 8.96
N VAL A 79 3.46 -6.89 8.21
CA VAL A 79 4.23 -8.13 8.31
C VAL A 79 5.50 -7.97 7.48
N ALA A 80 6.63 -8.29 8.11
CA ALA A 80 7.94 -8.41 7.47
C ALA A 80 8.28 -7.23 6.53
N SER A 81 8.36 -6.03 7.12
CA SER A 81 8.83 -4.82 6.44
C SER A 81 10.12 -5.05 5.67
N ASP A 82 10.27 -4.38 4.53
CA ASP A 82 11.46 -4.42 3.67
C ASP A 82 11.77 -5.75 2.96
N LEU A 83 10.93 -6.79 3.08
CA LEU A 83 11.12 -8.03 2.31
C LEU A 83 10.84 -7.87 0.82
N SER A 84 9.85 -7.04 0.46
CA SER A 84 9.50 -6.77 -0.93
C SER A 84 9.04 -5.34 -1.12
N LYS A 85 9.46 -4.74 -2.24
CA LYS A 85 8.97 -3.44 -2.70
C LYS A 85 7.69 -3.55 -3.53
N ASP A 86 7.28 -4.78 -3.87
CA ASP A 86 6.21 -5.11 -4.80
C ASP A 86 4.97 -5.66 -4.14
N ILE A 87 5.09 -6.16 -2.91
CA ILE A 87 3.99 -6.72 -2.14
C ILE A 87 4.22 -6.47 -0.65
N VAL A 88 3.16 -6.09 0.06
CA VAL A 88 3.17 -6.04 1.54
C VAL A 88 1.83 -6.51 2.10
N GLN A 89 1.96 -7.32 3.15
CA GLN A 89 0.86 -7.76 3.98
C GLN A 89 0.72 -6.84 5.21
N ILE A 90 -0.50 -6.37 5.45
CA ILE A 90 -0.89 -5.69 6.67
C ILE A 90 -1.94 -6.53 7.38
N VAL A 91 -1.59 -7.00 8.58
CA VAL A 91 -2.53 -7.65 9.48
C VAL A 91 -3.25 -6.58 10.27
N ILE A 92 -4.58 -6.56 10.18
CA ILE A 92 -5.41 -5.62 10.92
C ILE A 92 -6.13 -6.38 12.03
N THR A 93 -5.94 -5.91 13.26
CA THR A 93 -6.69 -6.41 14.42
C THR A 93 -7.87 -5.47 14.69
N CYS A 94 -9.08 -6.03 14.76
CA CYS A 94 -10.31 -5.32 15.12
C CYS A 94 -10.60 -5.38 16.63
N GLY A 95 -11.57 -4.58 17.09
CA GLY A 95 -11.95 -4.48 18.52
C GLY A 95 -12.38 -5.79 19.19
N ASN A 96 -12.81 -6.80 18.41
CA ASN A 96 -13.12 -8.15 18.91
C ASN A 96 -11.91 -9.11 18.85
N HIS A 97 -10.70 -8.59 18.69
CA HIS A 97 -9.45 -9.35 18.47
C HIS A 97 -9.41 -10.21 17.20
N LYS A 98 -10.43 -10.10 16.32
CA LYS A 98 -10.39 -10.75 15.01
C LYS A 98 -9.30 -10.10 14.17
N LYS A 99 -8.46 -10.93 13.56
CA LYS A 99 -7.41 -10.51 12.65
C LYS A 99 -7.83 -10.80 11.21
N PHE A 100 -7.52 -9.87 10.31
CA PHE A 100 -7.63 -10.07 8.88
C PHE A 100 -6.39 -9.54 8.19
N SER A 101 -5.97 -10.25 7.16
CA SER A 101 -4.79 -9.92 6.37
C SER A 101 -5.21 -9.18 5.11
N ILE A 102 -4.63 -8.00 4.88
CA ILE A 102 -4.80 -7.24 3.64
C ILE A 102 -3.46 -7.19 2.93
N CYS A 103 -3.45 -7.51 1.64
CA CYS A 103 -2.28 -7.44 0.80
C CYS A 103 -2.42 -6.31 -0.22
N ASN A 104 -1.41 -5.44 -0.28
CA ASN A 104 -1.26 -4.44 -1.33
C ASN A 104 -0.13 -4.85 -2.26
N ILE A 105 -0.40 -4.87 -3.56
CA ILE A 105 0.54 -5.32 -4.59
C ILE A 105 0.70 -4.26 -5.69
N TYR A 106 1.93 -4.14 -6.18
CA TYR A 106 2.23 -3.57 -7.48
C TYR A 106 3.14 -4.55 -8.22
N ASN A 107 2.60 -5.26 -9.19
CA ASN A 107 3.39 -6.10 -10.08
C ASN A 107 3.98 -5.22 -11.18
N ALA A 108 5.29 -5.25 -11.40
CA ALA A 108 5.88 -4.47 -12.48
C ALA A 108 5.43 -5.01 -13.85
N PRO A 109 5.09 -4.13 -14.80
CA PRO A 109 4.71 -4.54 -16.15
C PRO A 109 5.90 -5.15 -16.90
N THR A 110 5.59 -5.96 -17.91
CA THR A 110 6.56 -6.59 -18.81
C THR A 110 7.56 -5.56 -19.37
N GLY A 111 8.84 -5.93 -19.38
CA GLY A 111 9.92 -5.07 -19.87
C GLY A 111 10.48 -4.07 -18.85
N LEU A 112 9.91 -3.98 -17.64
CA LEU A 112 10.51 -3.24 -16.52
C LEU A 112 11.27 -4.15 -15.55
N VAL A 113 12.11 -3.52 -14.72
CA VAL A 113 12.85 -4.21 -13.66
C VAL A 113 11.87 -4.85 -12.66
N ASP A 114 12.12 -6.12 -12.34
CA ASP A 114 11.30 -6.96 -11.47
C ASP A 114 9.90 -7.29 -12.05
N ALA A 115 9.74 -7.28 -13.37
CA ALA A 115 8.52 -7.74 -14.02
C ALA A 115 8.14 -9.15 -13.55
N GLY A 116 6.88 -9.34 -13.14
CA GLY A 116 6.35 -10.62 -12.65
C GLY A 116 6.72 -10.98 -11.20
N VAL A 117 7.73 -10.36 -10.60
CA VAL A 117 8.22 -10.73 -9.25
C VAL A 117 7.14 -10.57 -8.18
N GLY A 118 6.37 -9.49 -8.23
CA GLY A 118 5.26 -9.25 -7.29
C GLY A 118 4.18 -10.32 -7.39
N LEU A 119 3.84 -10.74 -8.62
CA LEU A 119 2.87 -11.81 -8.84
C LEU A 119 3.40 -13.17 -8.36
N SER A 120 4.63 -13.53 -8.71
CA SER A 120 5.25 -14.77 -8.24
C SER A 120 5.28 -14.83 -6.71
N THR A 121 5.68 -13.74 -6.06
CA THR A 121 5.72 -13.68 -4.58
C THR A 121 4.33 -13.84 -3.97
N LEU A 122 3.29 -13.30 -4.61
CA LEU A 122 1.91 -13.50 -4.17
C LEU A 122 1.47 -14.96 -4.32
N LEU A 123 1.80 -15.60 -5.44
CA LEU A 123 1.42 -16.98 -5.74
C LEU A 123 2.17 -18.00 -4.88
N ASP A 124 3.41 -17.70 -4.50
CA ASP A 124 4.22 -18.53 -3.59
C ASP A 124 3.80 -18.34 -2.12
N CYS A 125 2.99 -17.33 -1.82
CA CYS A 125 2.55 -17.05 -0.46
C CYS A 125 1.47 -18.04 -0.02
N THR A 126 1.74 -18.77 1.07
CA THR A 126 0.82 -19.76 1.65
C THR A 126 -0.19 -19.15 2.63
N GLU A 127 -0.04 -17.86 2.95
CA GLU A 127 -0.89 -17.15 3.89
C GLU A 127 -2.27 -16.83 3.28
N ILE A 128 -3.33 -17.04 4.08
CA ILE A 128 -4.69 -16.71 3.66
C ILE A 128 -4.91 -15.20 3.85
N HIS A 129 -5.10 -14.50 2.72
CA HIS A 129 -5.41 -13.09 2.70
C HIS A 129 -6.93 -12.88 2.69
N PHE A 130 -7.43 -11.99 3.54
CA PHE A 130 -8.83 -11.59 3.51
C PHE A 130 -9.13 -10.73 2.27
N PHE A 131 -8.18 -9.89 1.89
CA PHE A 131 -8.28 -9.06 0.69
C PHE A 131 -6.90 -8.89 0.06
N ILE A 132 -6.83 -9.08 -1.25
CA ILE A 132 -5.66 -8.76 -2.06
C ILE A 132 -6.11 -7.70 -3.06
N GLY A 133 -5.42 -6.57 -3.12
CA GLY A 133 -5.74 -5.53 -4.07
C GLY A 133 -4.50 -4.78 -4.52
N GLY A 134 -4.54 -4.29 -5.74
CA GLY A 134 -3.47 -3.50 -6.27
C GLY A 134 -3.48 -3.45 -7.79
N ASP A 135 -2.32 -3.17 -8.36
CA ASP A 135 -2.12 -3.13 -9.80
C ASP A 135 -1.27 -4.34 -10.21
N PHE A 136 -1.92 -5.28 -10.89
CA PHE A 136 -1.31 -6.55 -11.26
C PHE A 136 -0.58 -6.50 -12.61
N ASN A 137 -0.76 -5.45 -13.43
CA ASN A 137 -0.17 -5.31 -14.77
C ASN A 137 -0.11 -6.65 -15.56
N LEU A 138 -1.24 -7.37 -15.61
CA LEU A 138 -1.40 -8.65 -16.34
C LEU A 138 -1.87 -8.41 -17.78
#